data_AF-A0A0J0YHE5-F1
#
_entry.id   AF-A0A0J0YHE5-F1
#
_cell.length_a   1.000
_cell.length_b   1.000
_cell.length_c   1.000
_cell.angle_alpha   90.00
_cell.angle_beta   90.00
_cell.angle_gamma   90.00
#
_symmetry.space_group_name_H-M   'P 1'
#
loop_
_entity.id
_entity.type
_entity.pdbx_description
1 polymer ?
#
loop_
_entity_poly.entity_id
_entity_poly.type
_entity_poly.pdbx_seq_one_letter_code
_entity_poly.pdbx_strand_id
1 'polypeptide(L)'
;MAQSALLNASILKKVAMALSGIFLITFLALHVSLNFISIISEDVFNEASHFMGYNPLIQYVMQPVLAVGVIFHFVMGFILTAQNSAARPIAYAKYNGAANASWTSRNMIISGLVILAFLGLHFYDFWFPEVSYKYIAGTAPDATRYYGELVHKFHDPIRTGIYCVSFVLLGFHLWHGFSSSLQSVGMHNKYSRFLSKIGYGFAVVVPALFVIIALVHHFNN
;
A
#
# COMPACT_ATOMS: atom_id res chain seq x y z
N MET A 1 -39.07 1.16 0.37
CA MET A 1 -38.11 1.14 1.50
C MET A 1 -36.88 0.28 1.22
N ALA A 2 -37.01 -0.98 0.77
CA ALA A 2 -35.87 -1.86 0.48
C ALA A 2 -34.87 -1.32 -0.58
N GLN A 3 -35.35 -0.67 -1.64
CA GLN A 3 -34.48 -0.11 -2.69
C GLN A 3 -33.57 1.02 -2.18
N SER A 4 -34.08 1.88 -1.29
CA SER A 4 -33.28 2.93 -0.63
C SER A 4 -32.20 2.33 0.27
N ALA A 5 -32.54 1.28 1.03
CA ALA A 5 -31.58 0.56 1.87
C ALA A 5 -30.45 -0.09 1.04
N LEU A 6 -30.78 -0.71 -0.09
CA LEU A 6 -29.80 -1.33 -1.00
C LEU A 6 -28.86 -0.29 -1.66
N LEU A 7 -29.40 0.85 -2.07
CA LEU A 7 -28.61 1.96 -2.63
C LEU A 7 -27.66 2.54 -1.57
N ASN A 8 -28.16 2.79 -0.36
CA ASN A 8 -27.34 3.28 0.75
C ASN A 8 -26.22 2.29 1.11
N ALA A 9 -26.52 0.99 1.13
CA ALA A 9 -25.51 -0.04 1.36
C ALA A 9 -24.43 -0.07 0.26
N SER A 10 -24.80 0.16 -1.01
CA SER A 10 -23.83 0.24 -2.12
C SER A 10 -22.92 1.48 -2.00
N ILE A 11 -23.49 2.63 -1.66
CA ILE A 11 -22.75 3.88 -1.45
C ILE A 11 -21.79 3.73 -0.26
N LEU A 12 -22.27 3.20 0.87
CA LEU A 12 -21.46 3.03 2.07
C LEU A 12 -20.22 2.16 1.81
N LYS A 13 -20.35 1.08 1.04
CA LYS A 13 -19.19 0.22 0.68
C LYS A 13 -18.15 0.97 -0.15
N LYS A 14 -18.57 1.82 -1.08
CA LYS A 14 -17.66 2.63 -1.89
C LYS A 14 -16.96 3.70 -1.06
N VAL A 15 -17.69 4.36 -0.16
CA VAL A 15 -17.11 5.33 0.79
C VAL A 15 -16.11 4.62 1.71
N ALA A 16 -16.45 3.47 2.26
CA ALA A 16 -15.57 2.72 3.15
C ALA A 16 -14.29 2.23 2.43
N MET A 17 -14.42 1.75 1.18
CA MET A 17 -13.27 1.41 0.33
C MET A 17 -12.37 2.62 0.06
N ALA A 18 -12.95 3.80 -0.16
CA ALA A 18 -12.19 5.02 -0.38
C ALA A 18 -11.44 5.49 0.87
N LEU A 19 -12.11 5.46 2.02
CA LEU A 19 -11.51 5.84 3.31
C LEU A 19 -10.37 4.90 3.69
N SER A 20 -10.51 3.59 3.47
CA SER A 20 -9.40 2.65 3.71
C SER A 20 -8.22 2.92 2.76
N GLY A 21 -8.48 3.25 1.50
CA GLY A 21 -7.43 3.67 0.56
C GLY A 21 -6.69 4.94 1.01
N ILE A 22 -7.42 5.97 1.46
CA ILE A 22 -6.82 7.22 1.99
C ILE A 22 -5.98 6.93 3.24
N PHE A 23 -6.49 6.09 4.14
CA PHE A 23 -5.74 5.64 5.31
C PHE A 23 -4.40 4.98 4.93
N LEU A 24 -4.41 4.05 3.97
CA LEU A 24 -3.20 3.37 3.52
C LEU A 24 -2.23 4.30 2.78
N ILE A 25 -2.73 5.32 2.06
CA ILE A 25 -1.90 6.36 1.46
C ILE A 25 -1.15 7.17 2.53
N THR A 26 -1.82 7.55 3.61
CA THR A 26 -1.18 8.25 4.73
C THR A 26 -0.12 7.39 5.40
N PHE A 27 -0.42 6.09 5.62
CA PHE A 27 0.58 5.15 6.11
C PHE A 27 1.78 5.05 5.16
N LEU A 28 1.54 4.94 3.85
CA LEU A 28 2.62 4.82 2.87
C LEU A 28 3.53 6.06 2.84
N ALA A 29 2.96 7.25 3.05
CA ALA A 29 3.73 8.49 3.19
C ALA A 29 4.67 8.47 4.40
N LEU A 30 4.18 8.04 5.57
CA LEU A 30 5.00 7.83 6.76
C LEU A 30 6.06 6.74 6.52
N HIS A 31 5.63 5.63 5.91
CA HIS A 31 6.48 4.46 5.67
C HIS A 31 7.66 4.78 4.75
N VAL A 32 7.42 5.45 3.61
CA VAL A 32 8.51 5.85 2.71
C VAL A 32 9.43 6.88 3.36
N SER A 33 8.88 7.80 4.16
CA SER A 33 9.68 8.83 4.85
C SER A 33 10.67 8.22 5.84
N LEU A 34 10.24 7.24 6.64
CA LEU A 34 11.11 6.54 7.59
C LEU A 34 12.13 5.65 6.87
N ASN A 35 11.72 4.95 5.81
CA ASN A 35 12.65 4.14 5.02
C ASN A 35 13.69 4.99 4.28
N PHE A 36 13.34 6.20 3.84
CA PHE A 36 14.27 7.10 3.16
C PHE A 36 15.43 7.54 4.05
N ILE A 37 15.25 7.56 5.38
CA ILE A 37 16.33 7.83 6.33
C ILE A 37 17.47 6.82 6.17
N SER A 38 17.18 5.57 5.80
CA SER A 38 18.21 4.53 5.62
C SER A 38 19.28 4.89 4.59
N ILE A 39 18.99 5.74 3.61
CA ILE A 39 19.97 6.17 2.61
C ILE A 39 20.63 7.52 2.96
N ILE A 40 20.27 8.11 4.11
CA ILE A 40 20.83 9.36 4.63
C ILE A 40 21.74 9.08 5.83
N SER A 41 21.27 8.27 6.78
CA SER A 41 21.99 7.98 8.02
C SER A 41 21.54 6.64 8.61
N GLU A 42 22.50 5.75 8.78
CA GLU A 42 22.34 4.48 9.49
C GLU A 42 21.87 4.71 10.95
N ASP A 43 22.54 5.59 11.69
CA ASP A 43 22.23 5.87 13.09
C ASP A 43 20.79 6.35 13.28
N VAL A 44 20.35 7.33 12.48
CA VAL A 44 18.98 7.87 12.58
C VAL A 44 17.95 6.83 12.13
N PHE A 45 18.28 6.00 11.14
CA PHE A 45 17.38 4.91 10.71
C PHE A 45 17.21 3.86 11.80
N ASN A 46 18.30 3.48 12.47
CA ASN A 46 18.32 2.55 13.59
C ASN A 46 17.51 3.10 14.77
N GLU A 47 17.75 4.35 15.17
CA GLU A 47 17.00 5.02 16.24
C GLU A 47 15.49 5.10 15.92
N ALA A 48 15.14 5.54 14.71
CA ALA A 48 13.75 5.65 14.28
C ALA A 48 13.09 4.26 14.25
N SER A 49 13.76 3.24 13.71
CA SER A 49 13.23 1.87 13.65
C SER A 49 13.05 1.27 15.04
N HIS A 50 13.99 1.52 15.95
CA HIS A 50 13.86 1.11 17.35
C HIS A 50 12.66 1.77 18.02
N PHE A 51 12.49 3.08 17.83
CA PHE A 51 11.32 3.81 18.33
C PHE A 51 10.01 3.24 17.79
N MET A 52 9.90 3.03 16.47
CA MET A 52 8.71 2.43 15.86
C MET A 52 8.46 1.02 16.40
N GLY A 53 9.53 0.27 16.66
CA GLY A 53 9.50 -1.10 17.15
C GLY A 53 9.13 -1.26 18.63
N TYR A 54 9.43 -0.30 19.50
CA TYR A 54 9.23 -0.46 20.95
C TYR A 54 8.28 0.55 21.58
N ASN A 55 7.83 1.57 20.85
CA ASN A 55 6.82 2.50 21.35
C ASN A 55 5.47 1.78 21.56
N PRO A 56 4.90 1.79 22.78
CA PRO A 56 3.66 1.06 23.08
C PRO A 56 2.45 1.52 22.27
N LEU A 57 2.33 2.82 21.97
CA LEU A 57 1.24 3.34 21.15
C LEU A 57 1.34 2.80 19.72
N ILE A 58 2.56 2.72 19.18
CA ILE A 58 2.79 2.23 17.82
C ILE A 58 2.50 0.74 17.75
N GLN A 59 3.07 -0.06 18.66
CA GLN A 59 2.96 -1.51 18.62
C GLN A 59 1.57 -2.03 19.00
N TYR A 60 0.93 -1.45 20.01
CA TYR A 60 -0.34 -1.99 20.54
C TYR A 60 -1.59 -1.28 20.02
N VAL A 61 -1.45 -0.14 19.33
CA VAL A 61 -2.60 0.58 18.74
C VAL A 61 -2.43 0.78 17.25
N MET A 62 -1.38 1.49 16.82
CA MET A 62 -1.26 1.88 15.41
C MET A 62 -1.02 0.68 14.49
N GLN A 63 -0.18 -0.28 14.88
CA GLN A 63 0.10 -1.48 14.10
C GLN A 63 -1.14 -2.40 13.96
N PRO A 64 -1.92 -2.71 15.02
CA PRO A 64 -3.20 -3.39 14.87
C PRO A 64 -4.21 -2.65 14.00
N VAL A 65 -4.32 -1.32 14.15
CA VAL A 65 -5.21 -0.50 13.30
C VAL A 65 -4.79 -0.57 11.84
N LEU A 66 -3.49 -0.51 11.55
CA LEU A 66 -2.95 -0.71 10.21
C LEU A 66 -3.27 -2.09 9.66
N ALA A 67 -3.05 -3.16 10.44
CA ALA A 67 -3.34 -4.52 10.03
C ALA A 67 -4.82 -4.70 9.67
N VAL A 68 -5.72 -4.19 10.51
CA VAL A 68 -7.17 -4.17 10.23
C VAL A 68 -7.48 -3.36 8.97
N GLY A 69 -6.88 -2.18 8.80
CA GLY A 69 -7.07 -1.33 7.63
C GLY A 69 -6.64 -2.01 6.32
N VAL A 70 -5.50 -2.70 6.32
CA VAL A 70 -5.00 -3.47 5.16
C VAL A 70 -5.95 -4.63 4.84
N ILE A 71 -6.31 -5.44 5.84
CA ILE A 71 -7.23 -6.57 5.64
C ILE A 71 -8.57 -6.08 5.11
N PHE A 72 -9.13 -5.05 5.74
CA PHE A 72 -10.38 -4.45 5.33
C PHE A 72 -10.33 -3.95 3.88
N HIS A 73 -9.26 -3.25 3.49
CA HIS A 73 -9.09 -2.74 2.13
C HIS A 73 -9.11 -3.86 1.08
N PHE A 74 -8.35 -4.94 1.30
CA PHE A 74 -8.32 -6.07 0.37
C PHE A 74 -9.65 -6.84 0.34
N VAL A 75 -10.22 -7.16 1.50
CA VAL A 75 -11.52 -7.86 1.58
C VAL A 75 -12.61 -7.06 0.88
N MET A 76 -12.71 -5.76 1.14
CA MET A 76 -13.67 -4.90 0.45
C MET A 76 -13.40 -4.79 -1.05
N GLY A 77 -12.12 -4.72 -1.46
CA GLY A 77 -11.72 -4.75 -2.85
C GLY A 77 -12.20 -6.01 -3.58
N PHE A 78 -12.05 -7.18 -2.96
CA PHE A 78 -12.55 -8.45 -3.50
C PHE A 78 -14.07 -8.50 -3.56
N ILE A 79 -14.77 -8.08 -2.49
CA ILE A 79 -16.23 -8.01 -2.46
C ILE A 79 -16.74 -7.13 -3.60
N LEU A 80 -16.21 -5.92 -3.75
CA LEU A 80 -16.63 -4.99 -4.80
C LEU A 80 -16.31 -5.53 -6.20
N THR A 81 -15.16 -6.19 -6.36
CA THR A 81 -14.80 -6.83 -7.64
C THR A 81 -15.78 -7.94 -8.00
N ALA A 82 -16.09 -8.84 -7.06
CA ALA A 82 -17.06 -9.91 -7.27
C ALA A 82 -18.47 -9.37 -7.58
N GLN A 83 -18.91 -8.34 -6.86
CA GLN A 83 -20.21 -7.69 -7.11
C GLN A 83 -20.27 -7.02 -8.48
N ASN A 84 -19.21 -6.34 -8.90
CA ASN A 84 -19.13 -5.69 -10.21
C ASN A 84 -19.14 -6.71 -11.35
N SER A 85 -18.49 -7.86 -11.17
CA SER A 85 -18.49 -8.97 -12.13
C SER A 85 -19.85 -9.65 -12.20
N ALA A 86 -20.48 -9.94 -11.06
CA ALA A 86 -21.80 -10.57 -11.00
C ALA A 86 -22.91 -9.69 -11.60
N ALA A 87 -22.78 -8.36 -11.53
CA ALA A 87 -23.69 -7.43 -12.18
C ALA A 87 -23.61 -7.42 -13.72
N ARG A 88 -22.65 -8.15 -14.31
CA ARG A 88 -22.43 -8.23 -15.77
C ARG A 88 -22.40 -9.69 -16.25
N PRO A 89 -23.54 -10.39 -16.27
CA PRO A 89 -23.59 -11.81 -16.61
C PRO A 89 -23.36 -12.11 -18.10
N ILE A 90 -23.57 -11.13 -19.00
CA ILE A 90 -23.40 -11.29 -20.45
C ILE A 90 -22.28 -10.36 -20.91
N ALA A 91 -21.27 -10.92 -21.60
CA ALA A 91 -20.18 -10.15 -22.19
C ALA A 91 -20.68 -9.30 -23.37
N TYR A 92 -20.11 -8.10 -23.55
CA TYR A 92 -20.46 -7.24 -24.67
C TYR A 92 -20.09 -7.90 -26.01
N ALA A 93 -21.02 -7.89 -26.97
CA ALA A 93 -20.79 -8.38 -28.32
C ALA A 93 -19.62 -7.66 -29.04
N LYS A 94 -19.34 -6.41 -28.65
CA LYS A 94 -18.15 -5.64 -29.05
C LYS A 94 -17.56 -4.95 -27.82
N TYR A 95 -16.32 -5.26 -27.49
CA TYR A 95 -15.63 -4.67 -26.35
C TYR A 95 -14.71 -3.53 -26.79
N ASN A 96 -15.04 -2.29 -26.41
CA ASN A 96 -14.10 -1.16 -26.46
C ASN A 96 -13.82 -0.67 -25.04
N GLY A 97 -12.89 -1.35 -24.35
CA GLY A 97 -12.56 -1.05 -22.96
C GLY A 97 -12.02 0.37 -22.73
N ALA A 98 -11.44 1.00 -23.76
CA ALA A 98 -10.91 2.37 -23.68
C ALA A 98 -12.00 3.45 -23.76
N ALA A 99 -13.21 3.10 -24.24
CA ALA A 99 -14.30 4.08 -24.37
C ALA A 99 -14.81 4.59 -23.01
N ASN A 100 -14.73 3.78 -21.95
CA ASN A 100 -15.43 4.07 -20.68
C ASN A 100 -14.58 3.88 -19.41
N ALA A 101 -13.35 3.38 -19.49
CA ALA A 101 -12.50 3.16 -18.32
C ALA A 101 -11.01 3.29 -18.66
N SER A 102 -10.19 3.78 -17.75
CA SER A 102 -8.73 3.79 -17.91
C SER A 102 -8.16 2.36 -17.81
N TRP A 103 -6.98 2.14 -18.38
CA TRP A 103 -6.29 0.85 -18.26
C TRP A 103 -6.03 0.47 -16.79
N THR A 104 -5.61 1.44 -15.96
CA THR A 104 -5.37 1.23 -14.53
C THR A 104 -6.63 0.83 -13.77
N SER A 105 -7.80 1.39 -14.12
CA SER A 105 -9.08 1.01 -13.54
C SER A 105 -9.48 -0.42 -13.91
N ARG A 106 -9.30 -0.80 -15.18
CA ARG A 106 -9.62 -2.15 -15.67
C ARG A 106 -8.75 -3.24 -15.04
N ASN A 107 -7.50 -2.91 -14.71
CA ASN A 107 -6.53 -3.84 -14.13
C ASN A 107 -6.36 -3.66 -12.61
N MET A 108 -7.29 -2.98 -11.94
CA MET A 108 -7.17 -2.67 -10.51
C MET A 108 -7.04 -3.94 -9.65
N ILE A 109 -7.82 -4.99 -9.95
CA ILE A 109 -7.73 -6.28 -9.25
C ILE A 109 -6.36 -6.95 -9.44
N ILE A 110 -5.78 -6.88 -10.65
CA ILE A 110 -4.47 -7.47 -10.95
C ILE A 110 -3.39 -6.73 -10.18
N SER A 111 -3.37 -5.39 -10.25
CA SER A 111 -2.42 -4.58 -9.48
C SER A 111 -2.54 -4.84 -7.97
N GLY A 112 -3.77 -4.96 -7.46
CA GLY A 112 -4.03 -5.31 -6.06
C GLY A 112 -3.51 -6.70 -5.67
N LEU A 113 -3.71 -7.72 -6.50
CA LEU A 113 -3.20 -9.08 -6.23
C LEU A 113 -1.67 -9.12 -6.22
N VAL A 114 -1.01 -8.38 -7.11
CA VAL A 114 0.46 -8.30 -7.09
C VAL A 114 0.96 -7.59 -5.84
N ILE A 115 0.28 -6.52 -5.40
CA ILE A 115 0.61 -5.83 -4.14
C ILE A 115 0.37 -6.76 -2.94
N LEU A 116 -0.68 -7.58 -2.96
CA LEU A 116 -0.93 -8.57 -1.90
C LEU A 116 0.17 -9.63 -1.84
N ALA A 117 0.64 -10.13 -2.99
CA ALA A 117 1.76 -11.05 -3.06
C ALA A 117 3.06 -10.39 -2.56
N PHE A 118 3.32 -9.15 -2.96
CA PHE A 118 4.43 -8.34 -2.46
C PHE A 118 4.35 -8.14 -0.95
N LEU A 119 3.17 -7.89 -0.39
CA LEU A 119 2.98 -7.74 1.05
C LEU A 119 3.36 -9.03 1.80
N GLY A 120 3.09 -10.21 1.22
CA GLY A 120 3.54 -11.49 1.76
C GLY A 120 5.06 -11.59 1.81
N LEU A 121 5.75 -11.25 0.72
CA LEU A 121 7.23 -11.20 0.68
C LEU A 121 7.77 -10.15 1.67
N HIS A 122 7.17 -8.97 1.71
CA HIS A 122 7.56 -7.89 2.60
C HIS A 122 7.43 -8.29 4.08
N PHE A 123 6.35 -8.98 4.46
CA PHE A 123 6.19 -9.52 5.81
C PHE A 123 7.17 -10.65 6.10
N TYR A 124 7.45 -11.51 5.12
CA TYR A 124 8.48 -12.54 5.25
C TYR A 124 9.87 -11.94 5.50
N ASP A 125 10.22 -10.86 4.80
CA ASP A 125 11.53 -10.25 4.92
C ASP A 125 11.68 -9.42 6.21
N PHE A 126 10.62 -8.73 6.67
CA PHE A 126 10.72 -7.74 7.75
C PHE A 126 9.84 -8.03 8.98
N TRP A 127 8.55 -8.30 8.79
CA TRP A 127 7.62 -8.40 9.92
C TRP A 127 7.71 -9.71 10.70
N PHE A 128 7.79 -10.86 10.01
CA PHE A 128 7.93 -12.15 10.68
C PHE A 128 9.27 -12.31 11.41
N PRO A 129 10.43 -11.90 10.85
CA PRO A 129 11.68 -11.87 11.59
C PRO A 129 11.59 -10.99 12.84
N GLU A 130 10.95 -9.82 12.75
CA GLU A 130 10.75 -8.93 13.88
C GLU A 130 9.90 -9.57 15.00
N VAL A 131 8.79 -10.21 14.64
CA VAL A 131 7.94 -10.95 15.58
C VAL A 131 8.72 -12.11 16.21
N SER A 132 9.51 -12.82 15.41
CA SER A 132 10.34 -13.92 15.89
C SER A 132 11.36 -13.44 16.92
N TYR A 133 12.13 -12.40 16.59
CA TYR A 133 13.13 -11.81 17.47
C TYR A 133 12.54 -11.37 18.82
N LYS A 134 11.43 -10.64 18.79
CA LYS A 134 10.80 -10.06 19.99
C LYS A 134 10.05 -11.06 20.85
N TYR A 135 9.20 -11.88 20.23
CA TYR A 135 8.17 -12.62 20.96
C TYR A 135 8.41 -14.13 20.98
N ILE A 136 9.10 -14.68 19.99
CA ILE A 136 9.37 -16.13 19.91
C ILE A 136 10.71 -16.44 20.58
N ALA A 137 11.78 -15.77 20.15
CA ALA A 137 13.11 -15.93 20.71
C ALA A 137 13.28 -15.15 22.04
N GLY A 138 12.49 -14.10 22.26
CA GLY A 138 12.58 -13.27 23.46
C GLY A 138 13.93 -12.57 23.60
N THR A 139 14.55 -12.18 22.48
CA THR A 139 15.88 -11.56 22.48
C THR A 139 15.82 -10.17 23.10
N ALA A 140 16.87 -9.80 23.85
CA ALA A 140 16.99 -8.47 24.43
C ALA A 140 16.96 -7.41 23.31
N PRO A 141 16.27 -6.26 23.52
CA PRO A 141 16.22 -5.21 22.50
C PRO A 141 17.61 -4.72 22.09
N ASP A 142 17.89 -4.74 20.78
CA ASP A 142 19.07 -4.13 20.17
C ASP A 142 18.63 -3.03 19.19
N ALA A 143 19.08 -1.80 19.45
CA ALA A 143 18.74 -0.63 18.64
C ALA A 143 19.54 -0.53 17.35
N THR A 144 20.63 -1.28 17.19
CA THR A 144 21.61 -1.11 16.10
C THR A 144 21.41 -2.05 14.93
N ARG A 145 20.52 -3.05 15.06
CA ARG A 145 20.38 -4.15 14.07
C ARG A 145 19.62 -3.78 12.80
N TYR A 146 18.74 -2.79 12.84
CA TYR A 146 17.72 -2.58 11.81
C TYR A 146 18.30 -2.25 10.43
N TYR A 147 19.33 -1.40 10.39
CA TYR A 147 20.00 -1.03 9.14
C TYR A 147 20.68 -2.23 8.47
N GLY A 148 21.47 -3.00 9.23
CA GLY A 148 22.14 -4.20 8.71
C GLY A 148 21.15 -5.25 8.21
N GLU A 149 20.04 -5.44 8.94
CA GLU A 149 18.96 -6.34 8.50
C GLU A 149 18.29 -5.87 7.21
N LEU A 150 18.07 -4.55 7.05
CA LEU A 150 17.52 -3.96 5.83
C LEU A 150 18.46 -4.19 4.64
N VAL A 151 19.72 -3.79 4.78
CA VAL A 151 20.75 -3.90 3.73
C VAL A 151 20.90 -5.35 3.27
N HIS A 152 20.94 -6.30 4.21
CA HIS A 152 21.07 -7.72 3.92
C HIS A 152 19.98 -8.24 2.97
N LYS A 153 18.76 -7.70 3.02
CA LYS A 153 17.67 -8.12 2.10
C LYS A 153 17.93 -7.69 0.66
N PHE A 154 18.65 -6.60 0.44
CA PHE A 154 18.87 -6.06 -0.90
C PHE A 154 20.17 -6.54 -1.57
N HIS A 155 20.94 -7.44 -0.94
CA HIS A 155 22.10 -8.08 -1.59
C HIS A 155 21.70 -9.01 -2.74
N ASP A 156 20.54 -9.68 -2.65
CA ASP A 156 20.06 -10.59 -3.69
C ASP A 156 19.44 -9.79 -4.87
N PRO A 157 20.04 -9.82 -6.08
CA PRO A 157 19.53 -9.07 -7.22
C PRO A 157 18.13 -9.50 -7.65
N ILE A 158 17.74 -10.77 -7.42
CA ILE A 158 16.40 -11.25 -7.75
C ILE A 158 15.39 -10.61 -6.82
N ARG A 159 15.63 -10.64 -5.50
CA ARG A 159 14.79 -9.97 -4.52
C ARG A 159 14.68 -8.47 -4.80
N THR A 160 15.79 -7.77 -5.06
CA THR A 160 15.77 -6.34 -5.41
C THR A 160 14.94 -6.07 -6.66
N GLY A 161 15.09 -6.89 -7.70
CA GLY A 161 14.29 -6.79 -8.92
C GLY A 161 12.78 -6.96 -8.67
N ILE A 162 12.39 -7.94 -7.85
CA ILE A 162 10.99 -8.15 -7.45
C ILE A 162 10.44 -6.91 -6.73
N TYR A 163 11.16 -6.38 -5.74
CA TYR A 163 10.76 -5.17 -5.03
C TYR A 163 10.56 -3.99 -5.99
N CYS A 164 11.50 -3.75 -6.90
CA CYS A 164 11.40 -2.66 -7.87
C CYS A 164 10.16 -2.77 -8.77
N VAL A 165 9.89 -3.97 -9.30
CA VAL A 165 8.69 -4.22 -10.13
C VAL A 165 7.42 -4.03 -9.31
N SER A 166 7.38 -4.53 -8.07
CA SER A 166 6.25 -4.35 -7.16
C SER A 166 5.96 -2.88 -6.86
N PHE A 167 7.00 -2.05 -6.68
CA PHE A 167 6.81 -0.60 -6.47
C PHE A 167 6.26 0.10 -7.72
N VAL A 168 6.73 -0.24 -8.92
CA VAL A 168 6.15 0.30 -10.16
C VAL A 168 4.66 -0.05 -10.28
N LEU A 169 4.29 -1.30 -9.97
CA LEU A 169 2.89 -1.73 -9.96
C LEU A 169 2.06 -1.07 -8.86
N LEU A 170 2.65 -0.82 -7.69
CA LEU A 170 2.06 0.01 -6.64
C LEU A 170 1.77 1.42 -7.17
N GLY A 171 2.65 2.00 -7.97
CA GLY A 171 2.41 3.29 -8.63
C GLY A 171 1.16 3.29 -9.49
N PHE A 172 0.96 2.26 -10.33
CA PHE A 172 -0.27 2.13 -11.12
C PHE A 172 -1.53 1.98 -10.25
N HIS A 173 -1.42 1.25 -9.14
CA HIS A 173 -2.52 1.06 -8.19
C HIS A 173 -2.89 2.38 -7.51
N LEU A 174 -1.90 3.14 -7.03
CA LEU A 174 -2.08 4.46 -6.41
C LEU A 174 -2.64 5.48 -7.40
N TRP A 175 -2.17 5.45 -8.65
CA TRP A 175 -2.61 6.36 -9.71
C TRP A 175 -4.13 6.31 -9.90
N HIS A 176 -4.71 5.11 -9.90
CA HIS A 176 -6.17 4.96 -9.95
C HIS A 176 -6.81 5.21 -8.58
N GLY A 177 -6.25 4.60 -7.52
CA GLY A 177 -6.80 4.60 -6.17
C GLY A 177 -7.05 6.00 -5.64
N PHE A 178 -6.11 6.93 -5.82
CA PHE A 178 -6.23 8.28 -5.26
C PHE A 178 -7.42 9.04 -5.85
N SER A 179 -7.49 9.15 -7.18
CA SER A 179 -8.60 9.86 -7.83
C SER A 179 -9.95 9.17 -7.61
N SER A 180 -9.97 7.84 -7.54
CA SER A 180 -11.19 7.07 -7.26
C SER A 180 -11.70 7.30 -5.84
N SER A 181 -10.79 7.38 -4.86
CA SER A 181 -11.14 7.62 -3.47
C SER A 181 -11.78 9.00 -3.27
N LEU A 182 -11.20 10.06 -3.86
CA LEU A 182 -11.76 11.42 -3.78
C LEU A 182 -13.19 11.49 -4.34
N GLN A 183 -13.43 10.84 -5.48
CA GLN A 183 -14.76 10.79 -6.09
C GLN A 183 -15.76 10.04 -5.21
N SER A 184 -15.32 8.92 -4.62
CA SER A 184 -16.18 8.05 -3.82
C SER A 184 -16.58 8.66 -2.48
N VAL A 185 -15.79 9.59 -1.92
CA VAL A 185 -16.18 10.40 -0.76
C VAL A 185 -16.95 11.68 -1.13
N GLY A 186 -17.32 11.85 -2.40
CA GLY A 186 -18.19 12.93 -2.87
C GLY A 186 -17.50 14.24 -3.25
N MET A 187 -16.16 14.25 -3.39
CA MET A 187 -15.44 15.46 -3.79
C MET A 187 -15.55 15.70 -5.30
N HIS A 188 -16.55 16.47 -5.71
CA HIS A 188 -16.78 16.85 -7.11
C HIS A 188 -16.73 18.38 -7.28
N ASN A 189 -15.54 18.96 -7.16
CA ASN A 189 -15.36 20.43 -7.27
C ASN A 189 -13.94 20.79 -7.75
N LYS A 190 -13.59 22.08 -7.77
CA LYS A 190 -12.25 22.54 -8.18
C LYS A 190 -11.11 21.96 -7.30
N TYR A 191 -11.37 21.67 -6.03
CA TYR A 191 -10.40 21.10 -5.10
C TYR A 191 -10.09 19.64 -5.42
N SER A 192 -11.07 18.86 -5.89
CA SER A 192 -10.80 17.47 -6.29
C SER A 192 -9.89 17.37 -7.50
N ARG A 193 -10.00 18.31 -8.46
CA ARG A 193 -9.05 18.39 -9.59
C ARG A 193 -7.62 18.70 -9.14
N PHE A 194 -7.45 19.58 -8.17
CA PHE A 194 -6.13 19.89 -7.61
C PHE A 194 -5.56 18.71 -6.80
N LEU A 195 -6.35 18.14 -5.90
CA LEU A 195 -5.94 16.98 -5.09
C LEU A 195 -5.66 15.75 -5.95
N SER A 196 -6.38 15.52 -7.05
CA SER A 196 -6.03 14.44 -7.99
C SER A 196 -4.66 14.65 -8.62
N LYS A 197 -4.24 15.89 -8.91
CA LYS A 197 -2.88 16.16 -9.41
C LYS A 197 -1.82 15.84 -8.36
N ILE A 198 -2.07 16.21 -7.09
CA ILE A 198 -1.21 15.81 -5.97
C ILE A 198 -1.17 14.28 -5.87
N GLY A 199 -2.31 13.60 -5.98
CA GLY A 199 -2.41 12.15 -5.97
C GLY A 199 -1.61 11.48 -7.08
N TYR A 200 -1.62 12.03 -8.28
CA TYR A 200 -0.79 11.55 -9.39
C TYR A 200 0.71 11.76 -9.13
N GLY A 201 1.08 12.92 -8.56
CA GLY A 201 2.45 13.14 -8.10
C GLY A 201 2.87 12.11 -7.05
N PHE A 202 2.03 11.88 -6.05
CA PHE A 202 2.25 10.87 -4.99
C PHE A 202 2.42 9.46 -5.57
N ALA A 203 1.58 9.07 -6.52
CA ALA A 203 1.62 7.78 -7.20
C ALA A 203 2.88 7.55 -8.05
N VAL A 204 3.65 8.60 -8.33
CA VAL A 204 4.94 8.51 -9.04
C VAL A 204 6.10 8.63 -8.07
N VAL A 205 6.09 9.68 -7.25
CA VAL A 205 7.20 10.00 -6.34
C VAL A 205 7.41 8.91 -5.30
N VAL A 206 6.36 8.43 -4.65
CA VAL A 206 6.51 7.46 -3.55
C VAL A 206 7.07 6.12 -4.04
N PRO A 207 6.53 5.50 -5.11
CA PRO A 207 7.17 4.33 -5.72
C PRO A 207 8.60 4.58 -6.18
N ALA A 208 8.89 5.73 -6.80
CA ALA A 208 10.23 6.06 -7.25
C ALA A 208 11.22 6.12 -6.07
N LEU A 209 10.83 6.71 -4.94
CA LEU A 209 11.65 6.73 -3.73
C LEU A 209 11.93 5.32 -3.21
N PHE A 210 10.93 4.43 -3.16
CA PHE A 210 11.14 3.04 -2.76
C PHE A 210 12.09 2.28 -3.71
N VAL A 211 11.97 2.50 -5.02
CA VAL A 211 12.90 1.94 -6.01
C VAL A 211 14.31 2.48 -5.79
N ILE A 212 14.47 3.79 -5.58
CA ILE A 212 15.77 4.41 -5.29
C ILE A 212 16.39 3.80 -4.03
N ILE A 213 15.62 3.68 -2.94
CA ILE A 213 16.09 3.06 -1.69
C ILE A 213 16.59 1.64 -1.94
N ALA A 214 15.81 0.81 -2.64
CA ALA A 214 16.20 -0.57 -2.93
C ALA A 214 17.47 -0.66 -3.79
N LEU A 215 17.59 0.18 -4.83
CA LEU A 215 18.76 0.19 -5.71
C LEU A 215 20.01 0.74 -5.01
N VAL A 216 19.87 1.78 -4.19
CA VAL A 216 20.97 2.31 -3.37
C VAL A 216 21.52 1.23 -2.45
N HIS A 217 20.64 0.51 -1.74
CA HIS A 217 21.07 -0.57 -0.86
C HIS A 217 21.69 -1.75 -1.60
N HIS A 218 21.23 -2.05 -2.82
CA HIS A 218 21.77 -3.13 -3.64
C HIS A 218 23.15 -2.84 -4.25
N PHE A 219 23.43 -1.59 -4.63
CA PHE A 219 24.66 -1.24 -5.35
C PHE A 219 25.76 -0.65 -4.46
N ASN A 220 25.40 -0.12 -3.28
CA ASN A 220 26.35 0.56 -2.40
C ASN A 220 26.76 -0.25 -1.16
N ASN A 221 26.25 -1.47 -0.98
CA ASN A 221 26.60 -2.39 0.10
C ASN A 221 26.76 -3.81 -0.45
#